data_AF-A0A3S1U1A1-F1
#
_entry.id   AF-A0A3S1U1A1-F1
#
_cell.length_a   1.000
_cell.length_b   1.000
_cell.length_c   1.000
_cell.angle_alpha   90.00
_cell.angle_beta   90.00
_cell.angle_gamma   90.00
#
_symmetry.space_group_name_H-M   'P 1'
#
loop_
_entity.id
_entity.type
_entity.pdbx_description
1 polymer ?
#
loop_
_entity_poly.entity_id
_entity_poly.type
_entity_poly.pdbx_seq_one_letter_code
_entity_poly.pdbx_strand_id
1 'polypeptide(L)'
;VEWTHEEPSYFQSSVNIDRGFCARCGTPLTYRQPGGLEIAIGAFDDRSDLAPQIQVNYAARLPWVETIFDQPVHQDPDYYNRQESIISFQHPDHETPDWPTKGLQL
;
A
#
# COMPACT_ATOMS: atom_id res chain seq x y z
N VAL A 1 -16.84 4.87 -3.31
CA VAL A 1 -15.44 5.29 -3.09
C VAL A 1 -15.28 6.65 -3.72
N GLU A 2 -14.68 7.57 -3.01
CA GLU A 2 -14.38 8.93 -3.46
C GLU A 2 -12.87 9.14 -3.33
N TRP A 3 -12.24 9.74 -4.35
CA TRP A 3 -10.83 10.13 -4.30
C TRP A 3 -10.79 11.63 -4.01
N THR A 4 -10.19 12.03 -2.88
CA THR A 4 -10.13 13.44 -2.45
C THR A 4 -9.15 14.27 -3.28
N HIS A 5 -8.24 13.61 -4.01
CA HIS A 5 -7.25 14.23 -4.90
C HIS A 5 -7.26 13.58 -6.30
N GLU A 6 -6.11 13.03 -6.71
CA GLU A 6 -5.91 12.45 -8.03
C GLU A 6 -6.51 11.04 -8.07
N GLU A 7 -7.29 10.75 -9.12
CA GLU A 7 -7.78 9.39 -9.34
C GLU A 7 -6.63 8.44 -9.75
N PRO A 8 -6.71 7.14 -9.40
CA PRO A 8 -5.73 6.15 -9.86
C PRO A 8 -5.70 6.04 -11.39
N SER A 9 -4.52 5.84 -11.94
CA SER A 9 -4.38 5.31 -13.30
C SER A 9 -4.71 3.81 -13.29
N TYR A 10 -5.37 3.32 -14.34
CA TYR A 10 -5.79 1.92 -14.43
C TYR A 10 -5.09 1.19 -15.58
N PHE A 11 -4.72 -0.06 -15.33
CA PHE A 11 -4.22 -0.98 -16.34
C PHE A 11 -5.02 -2.29 -16.30
N GLN A 12 -5.55 -2.70 -17.46
CA GLN A 12 -6.26 -3.97 -17.63
C GLN A 12 -5.27 -5.14 -17.58
N SER A 13 -5.00 -5.62 -16.37
CA SER A 13 -4.03 -6.69 -16.11
C SER A 13 -4.50 -8.07 -16.53
N SER A 14 -5.81 -8.27 -16.74
CA SER A 14 -6.39 -9.47 -17.36
C SER A 14 -7.77 -9.17 -17.92
N VAL A 15 -8.37 -10.15 -18.60
CA VAL A 15 -9.71 -10.01 -19.24
C VAL A 15 -10.74 -9.34 -18.33
N ASN A 16 -10.74 -9.68 -17.03
CA ASN A 16 -11.75 -9.22 -16.08
C ASN A 16 -11.21 -8.25 -15.03
N ILE A 17 -9.92 -7.91 -15.04
CA ILE A 17 -9.26 -7.24 -13.93
C ILE A 17 -8.54 -5.98 -14.37
N ASP A 18 -8.89 -4.85 -13.74
CA ASP A 18 -8.08 -3.63 -13.77
C ASP A 18 -7.33 -3.45 -12.45
N ARG A 19 -6.06 -3.06 -12.55
CA ARG A 19 -5.26 -2.65 -11.39
C ARG A 19 -5.09 -1.14 -11.43
N GLY A 20 -5.52 -0.47 -10.37
CA GLY A 20 -5.32 0.96 -10.18
C GLY A 20 -4.02 1.24 -9.44
N PHE A 21 -3.29 2.27 -9.86
CA PHE A 21 -2.03 2.69 -9.26
C PHE A 21 -1.87 4.21 -9.29
N CYS A 22 -1.03 4.75 -8.39
CA CYS A 22 -0.66 6.16 -8.41
C CYS A 22 0.11 6.47 -9.71
N ALA A 23 -0.39 7.42 -10.50
CA ALA A 23 0.24 7.82 -11.76
C ALA A 23 1.67 8.37 -11.59
N ARG A 24 2.01 8.84 -10.38
CA ARG A 24 3.28 9.53 -10.10
C ARG A 24 4.39 8.59 -9.65
N CYS A 25 4.09 7.64 -8.75
CA CYS A 25 5.09 6.74 -8.17
C CYS A 25 4.84 5.25 -8.44
N GLY A 26 3.69 4.87 -9.00
CA GLY A 26 3.36 3.49 -9.30
C GLY A 26 2.81 2.67 -8.13
N THR A 27 2.59 3.26 -6.94
CA THR A 27 2.01 2.56 -5.79
C THR A 27 0.68 1.89 -6.19
N PRO A 28 0.53 0.56 -6.03
CA PRO A 28 -0.74 -0.11 -6.26
C PRO A 28 -1.80 0.35 -5.25
N LEU A 29 -2.95 0.80 -5.75
CA LEU A 29 -4.04 1.32 -4.92
C LEU A 29 -5.26 0.42 -4.95
N THR A 30 -5.62 -0.11 -6.12
CA THR A 30 -6.87 -0.86 -6.28
C THR A 30 -6.75 -2.12 -7.13
N TYR A 31 -7.62 -3.06 -6.84
CA TYR A 31 -7.90 -4.23 -7.66
C TYR A 31 -9.40 -4.22 -7.98
N ARG A 32 -9.74 -3.99 -9.25
CA ARG A 32 -11.12 -3.91 -9.73
C ARG A 32 -11.46 -5.17 -10.49
N GLN A 33 -12.55 -5.81 -10.08
CA GLN A 33 -13.08 -7.05 -10.63
C GLN A 33 -14.61 -6.93 -10.80
N PRO A 34 -15.28 -7.81 -11.56
CA PRO A 34 -16.70 -7.63 -11.89
C PRO A 34 -17.65 -7.49 -10.69
N GLY A 35 -17.29 -8.08 -9.54
CA GLY A 35 -18.02 -8.01 -8.28
C GLY A 35 -17.66 -6.82 -7.38
N GLY A 36 -16.72 -5.95 -7.74
CA GLY A 36 -16.40 -4.76 -6.94
C GLY A 36 -14.97 -4.23 -7.02
N LEU A 37 -14.70 -3.25 -6.16
CA LEU A 37 -13.40 -2.61 -5.98
C LEU A 37 -12.80 -3.03 -4.65
N GLU A 38 -11.56 -3.52 -4.70
CA GLU A 38 -10.73 -3.77 -3.53
C GLU A 38 -9.67 -2.66 -3.43
N ILE A 39 -9.39 -2.18 -2.22
CA ILE A 39 -8.34 -1.19 -1.95
C ILE A 39 -7.20 -1.89 -1.21
N ALA A 40 -5.97 -1.61 -1.62
CA ALA A 40 -4.79 -2.18 -0.98
C ALA A 40 -4.67 -1.68 0.46
N ILE A 41 -4.69 -2.59 1.45
CA ILE A 41 -4.54 -2.25 2.88
C ILE A 41 -3.24 -1.46 3.14
N GLY A 42 -2.20 -1.71 2.34
CA GLY A 42 -0.92 -0.99 2.43
C GLY A 42 -0.97 0.48 1.99
N ALA A 43 -2.08 0.96 1.42
CA ALA A 43 -2.27 2.35 1.02
C ALA A 43 -2.80 3.25 2.16
N PHE A 44 -3.18 2.67 3.30
CA PHE A 44 -3.61 3.40 4.50
C PHE A 44 -2.45 3.61 5.47
N ASP A 45 -2.47 4.72 6.20
CA ASP A 45 -1.45 5.08 7.19
C ASP A 45 -1.70 4.34 8.51
N ASP A 46 -2.93 4.38 9.03
CA ASP A 46 -3.37 3.51 10.13
C ASP A 46 -4.14 2.31 9.55
N ARG A 47 -3.78 1.12 10.03
CA ARG A 47 -4.31 -0.16 9.55
C ARG A 47 -4.78 -1.05 10.70
N SER A 48 -4.78 -0.51 11.91
CA SER A 48 -5.05 -1.27 13.13
C SER A 48 -6.46 -1.86 13.17
N ASP A 49 -7.41 -1.25 12.45
CA ASP A 49 -8.79 -1.69 12.29
C ASP A 49 -9.06 -2.47 10.99
N LEU A 50 -8.06 -2.59 10.10
CA LEU A 50 -8.17 -3.27 8.80
C LEU A 50 -7.68 -4.73 8.82
N ALA A 51 -7.74 -5.38 9.98
CA ALA A 51 -7.32 -6.78 10.12
C ALA A 51 -8.11 -7.69 9.13
N PRO A 52 -7.44 -8.53 8.32
CA PRO A 52 -8.12 -9.44 7.40
C PRO A 52 -9.07 -10.40 8.11
N GLN A 53 -10.33 -10.45 7.67
CA GLN A 53 -11.36 -11.34 8.25
C GLN A 53 -11.49 -12.68 7.52
N ILE A 54 -11.00 -12.75 6.28
CA ILE A 54 -11.10 -13.92 5.41
C ILE A 54 -9.77 -14.10 4.68
N GLN A 55 -9.29 -15.35 4.59
CA GLN A 55 -8.14 -15.71 3.77
C GLN A 55 -8.59 -16.19 2.39
N VAL A 56 -8.37 -15.37 1.37
CA VAL A 56 -8.64 -15.72 -0.02
C VAL A 56 -7.45 -16.50 -0.59
N ASN A 57 -7.72 -17.50 -1.44
CA ASN A 57 -6.70 -18.35 -2.08
C ASN A 57 -5.75 -19.08 -1.11
N TYR A 58 -6.24 -19.46 0.08
CA TYR A 58 -5.44 -20.13 1.11
C TYR A 58 -4.62 -21.33 0.59
N ALA A 59 -5.19 -22.15 -0.29
CA ALA A 59 -4.51 -23.30 -0.88
C ALA A 59 -3.30 -22.95 -1.76
N ALA A 60 -3.22 -21.72 -2.27
CA ALA A 60 -2.11 -21.22 -3.10
C ALA A 60 -1.09 -20.39 -2.31
N ARG A 61 -1.23 -20.25 -0.98
CA ARG A 61 -0.29 -19.50 -0.15
C ARG A 61 1.10 -20.11 -0.21
N LEU A 62 2.12 -19.27 -0.03
CA LEU A 62 3.49 -19.75 0.11
C LEU A 62 3.66 -20.41 1.48
N PRO A 63 4.26 -21.62 1.59
CA PRO A 63 4.34 -22.35 2.86
C PRO A 63 5.00 -21.56 4.01
N TRP A 64 5.99 -20.71 3.70
CA TRP A 64 6.72 -19.93 4.70
C TRP A 64 5.90 -18.80 5.35
N VAL A 65 4.71 -18.47 4.84
CA VAL A 65 3.88 -17.42 5.44
C VAL A 65 3.44 -17.77 6.87
N GLU A 66 3.34 -19.05 7.19
CA GLU A 66 2.96 -19.54 8.52
C GLU A 66 4.07 -19.38 9.56
N THR A 67 5.32 -19.24 9.11
CA THR A 67 6.52 -19.18 9.96
C THR A 67 7.29 -17.88 9.76
N ILE A 68 6.67 -16.86 9.16
CA ILE A 68 7.32 -15.59 8.85
C ILE A 68 7.86 -14.89 10.11
N PHE A 69 7.15 -15.01 11.23
CA PHE A 69 7.54 -14.40 12.51
C PHE A 69 8.61 -15.21 13.27
N ASP A 70 8.97 -16.40 12.81
CA ASP A 70 10.08 -17.18 13.36
C ASP A 70 11.43 -16.73 12.80
N GLN A 71 11.45 -15.90 11.76
CA GLN A 71 12.68 -15.41 11.14
C GLN A 71 13.39 -14.41 12.06
N PRO A 72 14.74 -14.30 11.99
CA PRO A 72 15.47 -13.31 12.77
C PRO A 72 14.94 -11.90 12.54
N VAL A 73 14.61 -11.22 13.63
CA VAL A 73 14.26 -9.80 13.58
C VAL A 73 15.52 -9.02 13.23
N HIS A 74 15.45 -8.16 12.22
CA HIS A 74 16.50 -7.21 11.94
C HIS A 74 16.52 -6.15 13.05
N GLN A 75 17.62 -6.04 13.81
CA GLN A 75 17.68 -5.18 15.01
C GLN A 75 18.75 -4.07 14.92
N ASP A 76 19.22 -3.72 13.71
CA ASP A 76 20.19 -2.65 13.51
C ASP A 76 19.55 -1.25 13.73
N PRO A 77 19.89 -0.52 14.81
CA PRO A 77 19.32 0.80 15.07
C PRO A 77 19.67 1.82 13.98
N ASP A 78 20.87 1.74 13.38
CA ASP A 78 21.30 2.69 12.35
C ASP A 78 20.51 2.52 11.05
N TYR A 79 19.98 1.33 10.78
CA TYR A 79 19.07 1.08 9.67
C TYR A 79 17.69 1.74 9.89
N TYR A 80 17.15 1.69 11.10
CA TYR A 80 15.84 2.26 11.42
C TYR A 80 15.90 3.79 11.57
N ASN A 81 16.92 4.34 12.23
CA ASN A 81 17.11 5.79 12.37
C ASN A 81 17.16 6.49 11.00
N ARG A 82 17.78 5.85 9.99
CA ARG A 82 17.78 6.38 8.62
C ARG A 82 16.38 6.41 8.00
N GLN A 83 15.54 5.41 8.26
CA GLN A 83 14.16 5.39 7.77
C GLN A 83 13.29 6.45 8.43
N GLU A 84 13.48 6.73 9.73
CA GLU A 84 12.75 7.80 10.42
C GLU A 84 13.02 9.19 9.84
N SER A 85 14.16 9.36 9.16
CA SER A 85 14.48 10.61 8.45
C SER A 85 13.83 10.72 7.06
N ILE A 86 13.15 9.67 6.56
CA ILE A 86 12.50 9.69 5.25
C ILE A 86 11.24 10.55 5.32
N ILE A 87 11.25 11.64 4.55
CA ILE A 87 10.07 12.46 4.31
C ILE A 87 9.26 11.84 3.17
N SER A 88 8.06 11.34 3.48
CA SER A 88 7.14 10.83 2.46
C SER A 88 6.49 11.99 1.68
N PHE A 89 6.52 11.90 0.35
CA PHE A 89 5.74 12.78 -0.53
C PHE A 89 4.47 12.10 -1.05
N GLN A 90 4.11 10.94 -0.49
CA GLN A 90 2.79 10.35 -0.72
C GLN A 90 1.77 11.12 0.11
N HIS A 91 0.57 11.34 -0.44
CA HIS A 91 -0.50 11.98 0.33
C HIS A 91 -0.95 11.00 1.40
N PRO A 92 -1.10 11.43 2.66
CA PRO A 92 -1.64 10.57 3.71
C PRO A 92 -3.11 10.23 3.45
N ASP A 93 -3.65 9.26 4.18
CA ASP A 93 -5.05 8.84 4.04
C ASP A 93 -6.07 9.78 4.73
N HIS A 94 -5.62 10.96 5.17
CA HIS A 94 -6.41 12.00 5.81
C HIS A 94 -6.05 13.39 5.29
N GLU A 95 -6.98 14.34 5.39
CA GLU A 95 -6.78 15.72 4.95
C GLU A 95 -5.60 16.37 5.67
N THR A 96 -4.62 16.82 4.89
CA THR A 96 -3.40 17.44 5.40
C THR A 96 -3.23 18.83 4.76
N PRO A 97 -3.48 19.92 5.52
CA PRO A 97 -3.47 21.28 4.98
C PRO A 97 -2.16 21.69 4.30
N ASP A 98 -1.02 21.22 4.84
CA ASP A 98 0.33 21.57 4.41
C ASP A 98 1.11 20.33 3.93
N TRP A 99 0.56 19.60 2.94
CA TRP A 99 1.22 18.42 2.36
C TRP A 99 2.42 18.81 1.46
N PRO A 100 3.65 18.35 1.74
CA PRO A 100 4.80 18.60 0.90
C PRO A 100 4.69 17.83 -0.42
N THR A 101 4.53 18.54 -1.55
CA THR A 101 4.37 17.91 -2.87
C THR A 101 5.69 17.70 -3.63
N LYS A 102 6.79 18.30 -3.16
CA LYS A 102 8.13 18.27 -3.75
C LYS A 102 9.19 18.38 -2.65
N GLY A 103 10.27 17.61 -2.78
CA GLY A 103 11.49 17.76 -1.98
C GLY A 103 12.67 18.26 -2.81
N LEU A 104 13.63 18.93 -2.17
CA LEU A 104 14.94 19.18 -2.75
C LEU A 104 15.70 17.85 -2.89
N GLN A 105 16.35 17.64 -4.04
CA GLN A 105 17.41 16.63 -4.14
C GLN A 105 18.48 16.98 -3.12
N LEU A 106 18.67 16.12 -2.11
CA LEU A 106 19.86 16.16 -1.26
C LEU A 106 21.07 15.67 -2.05
#